data_AF-A0AAD9BC91-F1
#
_entry.id   AF-A0AAD9BC91-F1
#
_cell.length_a   1.000
_cell.length_b   1.000
_cell.length_c   1.000
_cell.angle_alpha   90.00
_cell.angle_beta   90.00
_cell.angle_gamma   90.00
#
_symmetry.space_group_name_H-M   'P 1'
#
loop_
_entity.id
_entity.type
_entity.pdbx_description
1 polymer ?
#
loop_
_entity_poly.entity_id
_entity_poly.type
_entity_poly.pdbx_seq_one_letter_code
_entity_poly.pdbx_strand_id
1 'polypeptide(L)'
;MEAQSSSDMLLSRKRRRESSTRDTEEAERLVKVARCTVGLKHPAPFADELEPVTKKPYVRVNMEEAKRGTHPDRPVRVYADGIFDVFHSGHARALMQAKCLFPNTHLIVGVCSDDLTHTYKGFTVMNEDERYDAISHCRYVDEVVRNAPWTLTPEFLAKHRIDFVAHDDIPYSSAGSDDVYKHIKEAGMFAPTQRTEGISTSDIITRIVRDYDVYVRRNLQRGYTAKELNVSFINEKKYHLQERVDKVKRKVRDVEEKSKEFVQKVEEKSIDLIQKWEEKSREFIGNFLQMFGPEGALREGSYALGILLERHVYFVVGAVS
;
A
#
# COMPACT_ATOMS: atom_id res chain seq x y z
N MET A 1 -3.24 76.85 -6.66
CA MET A 1 -4.60 76.41 -7.01
C MET A 1 -4.76 75.00 -6.50
N GLU A 2 -5.46 74.89 -5.38
CA GLU A 2 -5.90 73.61 -4.80
C GLU A 2 -7.07 73.04 -5.60
N ALA A 3 -7.17 71.72 -5.65
CA ALA A 3 -8.46 71.02 -5.62
C ALA A 3 -8.26 69.59 -5.08
N GLN A 4 -8.90 69.37 -3.93
CA GLN A 4 -9.41 68.12 -3.33
C GLN A 4 -10.20 67.28 -4.39
N SER A 5 -10.61 66.03 -4.26
CA SER A 5 -10.74 64.98 -3.23
C SER A 5 -11.29 63.75 -3.98
N SER A 6 -10.99 62.53 -3.55
CA SER A 6 -12.02 61.58 -3.05
C SER A 6 -11.52 60.14 -2.99
N SER A 7 -11.82 59.57 -1.82
CA SER A 7 -11.55 58.23 -1.30
C SER A 7 -12.51 57.17 -1.86
N ASP A 8 -12.24 55.92 -1.45
CA ASP A 8 -13.12 54.73 -1.36
C ASP A 8 -12.99 53.69 -2.49
N MET A 9 -12.84 52.38 -2.25
CA MET A 9 -12.92 51.55 -1.04
C MET A 9 -12.23 50.20 -1.31
N LEU A 10 -11.26 49.79 -0.48
CA LEU A 10 -10.80 48.40 -0.38
C LEU A 10 -11.60 47.70 0.73
N LEU A 11 -12.48 46.79 0.35
CA LEU A 11 -13.31 45.98 1.25
C LEU A 11 -12.45 44.89 1.94
N SER A 12 -11.89 45.21 3.10
CA SER A 12 -11.42 44.19 4.06
C SER A 12 -12.48 43.97 5.14
N ARG A 13 -13.18 42.83 5.07
CA ARG A 13 -14.22 42.42 6.03
C ARG A 13 -13.61 42.16 7.42
N LYS A 14 -13.56 43.18 8.26
CA LYS A 14 -13.24 43.07 9.69
C LYS A 14 -14.50 42.67 10.47
N ARG A 15 -14.60 41.39 10.88
CA ARG A 15 -15.62 40.95 11.86
C ARG A 15 -15.32 41.61 13.21
N ARG A 16 -16.24 42.46 13.65
CA ARG A 16 -16.27 43.13 14.96
C ARG A 16 -16.69 42.08 16.02
N ARG A 17 -15.89 41.90 17.08
CA ARG A 17 -16.29 41.13 18.27
C ARG A 17 -16.55 42.13 19.38
N GLU A 18 -17.79 42.20 19.83
CA GLU A 18 -18.23 43.07 20.92
C GLU A 18 -17.60 42.62 22.24
N SER A 19 -17.24 43.63 23.04
CA SER A 19 -16.69 43.52 24.38
C SER A 19 -17.79 43.24 25.40
N SER A 20 -17.67 42.15 26.15
CA SER A 20 -18.28 42.01 27.47
C SER A 20 -17.17 41.71 28.48
N THR A 21 -16.86 42.72 29.28
CA THR A 21 -16.05 42.66 30.50
C THR A 21 -16.66 41.67 31.49
N ARG A 22 -15.87 40.71 31.96
CA ARG A 22 -15.88 40.20 33.34
C ARG A 22 -14.47 39.68 33.64
N ASP A 23 -13.93 40.19 34.73
CA ASP A 23 -12.63 39.90 35.28
C ASP A 23 -12.46 38.40 35.60
N THR A 24 -11.42 37.81 35.03
CA THR A 24 -10.70 36.71 35.65
C THR A 24 -9.25 36.82 35.23
N GLU A 25 -8.42 37.12 36.21
CA GLU A 25 -6.97 37.13 36.13
C GLU A 25 -6.47 35.71 35.79
N GLU A 26 -6.14 35.46 34.53
CA GLU A 26 -5.14 34.46 34.16
C GLU A 26 -4.61 34.80 32.77
N ALA A 27 -3.67 35.74 32.74
CA ALA A 27 -2.89 36.03 31.55
C ALA A 27 -1.97 34.84 31.28
N GLU A 28 -2.44 33.86 30.51
CA GLU A 28 -1.58 32.90 29.81
C GLU A 28 -0.64 33.68 28.88
N ARG A 29 0.51 34.10 29.43
CA ARG A 29 1.64 34.56 28.63
C ARG A 29 2.04 33.37 27.78
N LEU A 30 1.71 33.41 26.49
CA LEU A 30 2.34 32.57 25.48
C LEU A 30 3.85 32.80 25.56
N VAL A 31 4.53 31.97 26.34
CA VAL A 31 5.99 31.91 26.39
C VAL A 31 6.41 31.58 24.97
N LYS A 32 7.02 32.55 24.27
CA LYS A 32 7.80 32.24 23.07
C LYS A 32 8.90 31.29 23.52
N VAL A 33 8.65 29.98 23.35
CA VAL A 33 9.66 28.95 23.57
C VAL A 33 10.79 29.30 22.62
N ALA A 34 11.90 29.81 23.18
CA ALA A 34 13.12 29.99 22.43
C ALA A 34 13.51 28.60 21.92
N ARG A 35 13.32 28.36 20.61
CA ARG A 35 13.77 27.11 19.98
C ARG A 35 15.30 27.15 19.95
N CYS A 36 15.93 26.65 21.01
CA CYS A 36 17.32 26.26 20.97
C CYS A 36 17.41 24.97 20.17
N THR A 37 17.56 25.07 18.84
CA THR A 37 17.83 23.89 18.02
C THR A 37 19.29 23.49 18.21
N VAL A 38 19.54 22.65 19.21
CA VAL A 38 20.79 21.88 19.29
C VAL A 38 20.65 20.74 18.28
N GLY A 39 21.10 20.97 17.06
CA GLY A 39 20.94 20.02 15.95
C GLY A 39 21.94 20.29 14.82
N LEU A 40 22.00 19.36 13.87
CA LEU A 40 22.82 19.48 12.66
C LEU A 40 22.32 20.67 11.83
N LYS A 41 23.26 21.48 11.32
CA LYS A 41 22.98 22.67 10.48
C LYS A 41 23.39 22.50 9.02
N HIS A 42 24.15 21.46 8.72
CA HIS A 42 24.71 21.18 7.40
C HIS A 42 24.24 19.79 6.94
N PRO A 43 24.11 19.58 5.62
CA PRO A 43 23.89 18.25 5.05
C PRO A 43 25.05 17.30 5.40
N ALA A 44 24.80 16.00 5.29
CA ALA A 44 25.87 15.01 5.36
C ALA A 44 26.84 15.22 4.18
N PRO A 45 28.16 15.28 4.44
CA PRO A 45 29.16 15.47 3.39
C PRO A 45 29.23 14.29 2.44
N PHE A 46 29.66 14.54 1.20
CA PHE A 46 29.98 13.46 0.27
C PHE A 46 31.37 12.87 0.56
N ALA A 47 31.54 11.57 0.34
CA ALA A 47 32.77 10.86 0.69
C ALA A 47 34.03 11.35 -0.05
N ASP A 48 33.88 11.99 -1.21
CA ASP A 48 34.97 12.62 -1.97
C ASP A 48 35.35 14.03 -1.47
N GLU A 49 34.50 14.66 -0.66
CA GLU A 49 34.80 15.94 0.01
C GLU A 49 35.56 15.72 1.33
N LEU A 50 35.63 14.48 1.81
CA LEU A 50 36.30 14.13 3.05
C LEU A 50 37.79 13.89 2.82
N GLU A 51 38.60 14.40 3.75
CA GLU A 51 40.04 14.16 3.74
C GLU A 51 40.36 12.66 3.79
N PRO A 52 41.32 12.18 2.99
CA PRO A 52 41.64 10.77 2.89
C PRO A 52 42.05 10.20 4.25
N VAL A 53 41.47 9.05 4.60
CA VAL A 53 41.64 8.48 5.93
C VAL A 53 43.10 8.07 6.16
N THR A 54 43.65 8.48 7.31
CA THR A 54 45.01 8.24 7.85
C THR A 54 45.78 7.02 7.29
N LYS A 55 47.10 7.10 7.12
CA LYS A 55 47.96 5.96 6.64
C LYS A 55 47.93 4.66 7.47
N LYS A 56 47.16 4.60 8.56
CA LYS A 56 47.02 3.39 9.39
C LYS A 56 46.25 2.30 8.64
N PRO A 57 46.71 1.04 8.69
CA PRO A 57 45.97 -0.07 8.12
C PRO A 57 44.58 -0.19 8.78
N TYR A 58 43.57 -0.45 7.97
CA TYR A 58 42.21 -0.59 8.44
C TYR A 58 41.99 -1.98 9.03
N VAL A 59 41.59 -2.03 10.30
CA VAL A 59 41.21 -3.25 11.01
C VAL A 59 39.75 -3.12 11.42
N ARG A 60 38.95 -4.09 11.00
CA ARG A 60 37.53 -4.17 11.35
C ARG A 60 37.34 -4.47 12.84
N VAL A 61 36.31 -3.88 13.42
CA VAL A 61 35.86 -4.23 14.77
C VAL A 61 34.96 -5.47 14.71
N ASN A 62 35.08 -6.38 15.68
CA ASN A 62 34.16 -7.52 15.76
C ASN A 62 32.81 -7.13 16.40
N MET A 63 31.79 -7.97 16.24
CA MET A 63 30.42 -7.67 16.69
C MET A 63 30.32 -7.43 18.21
N GLU A 64 31.09 -8.14 19.01
CA GLU A 64 31.05 -8.00 20.47
C GLU A 64 31.68 -6.69 20.94
N GLU A 65 32.82 -6.32 20.38
CA GLU A 65 33.48 -5.03 20.63
C GLU A 65 32.60 -3.86 20.18
N ALA A 66 31.99 -3.97 19.00
CA ALA A 66 31.09 -2.96 18.48
C ALA A 66 29.88 -2.75 19.41
N LYS A 67 29.29 -3.83 19.94
CA LYS A 67 28.17 -3.77 20.91
C LYS A 67 28.56 -3.19 22.25
N ARG A 68 29.77 -3.44 22.75
CA ARG A 68 30.27 -2.82 24.00
C ARG A 68 30.47 -1.31 23.86
N GLY A 69 30.62 -0.82 22.64
CA GLY A 69 30.93 0.57 22.34
C GLY A 69 32.44 0.74 22.12
N THR A 70 32.78 1.39 21.00
CA THR A 70 34.15 1.72 20.65
C THR A 70 34.58 3.07 21.22
N HIS A 71 35.89 3.33 21.22
CA HIS A 71 36.44 4.64 21.61
C HIS A 71 35.76 5.79 20.83
N PRO A 72 35.52 6.96 21.45
CA PRO A 72 34.85 8.10 20.79
C PRO A 72 35.44 8.45 19.42
N ASP A 73 36.77 8.49 19.29
CA ASP A 73 37.48 8.80 18.04
C ASP A 73 37.54 7.64 17.02
N ARG A 74 36.94 6.48 17.34
CA ARG A 74 36.87 5.31 16.46
C ARG A 74 35.44 4.79 16.42
N PRO A 75 34.50 5.53 15.81
CA PRO A 75 33.14 5.02 15.62
C PRO A 75 33.16 3.74 14.79
N VAL A 76 32.18 2.86 15.03
CA VAL A 76 31.91 1.71 14.17
C VAL A 76 31.32 2.24 12.86
N ARG A 77 31.97 1.94 11.74
CA ARG A 77 31.59 2.42 10.42
C ARG A 77 30.62 1.44 9.77
N VAL A 78 29.36 1.81 9.72
CA VAL A 78 28.29 1.01 9.12
C VAL A 78 28.00 1.57 7.73
N TYR A 79 27.89 0.69 6.75
CA TYR A 79 27.49 1.03 5.40
C TYR A 79 26.07 0.53 5.11
N ALA A 80 25.20 1.39 4.59
CA ALA A 80 23.88 1.00 4.09
C ALA A 80 23.72 1.51 2.66
N ASP A 81 23.30 0.65 1.75
CA ASP A 81 23.13 0.97 0.33
C ASP A 81 21.68 0.88 -0.14
N GLY A 82 21.42 1.57 -1.24
CA GLY A 82 20.13 1.52 -1.89
C GLY A 82 20.00 2.49 -3.05
N ILE A 83 18.82 2.42 -3.66
CA ILE A 83 18.45 3.35 -4.73
C ILE A 83 17.94 4.66 -4.13
N PHE A 84 17.12 4.56 -3.08
CA PHE A 84 16.49 5.70 -2.39
C PHE A 84 15.61 6.59 -3.28
N ASP A 85 15.05 6.02 -4.36
CA ASP A 85 14.09 6.71 -5.21
C ASP A 85 12.80 7.05 -4.45
N VAL A 86 12.26 8.25 -4.70
CA VAL A 86 11.15 8.86 -3.95
C VAL A 86 11.38 8.71 -2.44
N PHE A 87 12.46 9.32 -1.93
CA PHE A 87 12.91 9.11 -0.55
C PHE A 87 11.77 9.32 0.48
N HIS A 88 11.55 8.30 1.31
CA HIS A 88 10.37 8.20 2.17
C HIS A 88 10.70 7.60 3.54
N SER A 89 9.73 7.60 4.46
CA SER A 89 9.95 7.19 5.85
C SER A 89 10.45 5.76 6.03
N GLY A 90 10.11 4.84 5.11
CA GLY A 90 10.70 3.50 5.09
C GLY A 90 12.22 3.49 4.96
N HIS A 91 12.79 4.30 4.06
CA HIS A 91 14.23 4.46 3.93
C HIS A 91 14.82 5.10 5.18
N ALA A 92 14.25 6.22 5.64
CA ALA A 92 14.75 6.93 6.82
C ALA A 92 14.77 6.04 8.09
N ARG A 93 13.77 5.17 8.27
CA ARG A 93 13.71 4.23 9.41
C ARG A 93 14.70 3.07 9.26
N ALA A 94 15.01 2.61 8.06
CA ALA A 94 16.07 1.63 7.84
C ALA A 94 17.45 2.24 8.17
N LEU A 95 17.70 3.47 7.73
CA LEU A 95 18.91 4.22 8.05
C LEU A 95 19.00 4.54 9.56
N MET A 96 17.88 4.83 10.21
CA MET A 96 17.82 4.96 11.68
C MET A 96 18.25 3.66 12.38
N GLN A 97 17.77 2.51 11.93
CA GLN A 97 18.17 1.22 12.49
C GLN A 97 19.68 1.01 12.31
N ALA A 98 20.21 1.27 11.12
CA ALA A 98 21.65 1.18 10.83
C ALA A 98 22.49 2.09 11.74
N LYS A 99 22.07 3.36 11.91
CA LYS A 99 22.73 4.33 12.79
C LYS A 99 22.68 3.93 14.27
N CYS A 100 21.64 3.21 14.68
CA CYS A 100 21.43 2.78 16.07
C CYS A 100 21.94 1.35 16.36
N LEU A 101 22.63 0.69 15.42
CA LEU A 101 23.15 -0.67 15.62
C LEU A 101 24.13 -0.76 16.79
N PHE A 102 24.96 0.28 16.96
CA PHE A 102 26.00 0.33 17.99
C PHE A 102 25.99 1.66 18.75
N PRO A 103 26.50 1.71 20.00
CA PRO A 103 26.53 2.93 20.80
C PRO A 103 27.26 4.11 20.15
N ASN A 104 28.33 3.82 19.39
CA ASN A 104 29.13 4.81 18.67
C ASN A 104 29.21 4.41 17.19
N THR A 105 28.30 4.93 16.38
CA THR A 105 28.14 4.56 14.96
C THR A 105 28.34 5.75 14.04
N HIS A 106 29.13 5.55 12.98
CA HIS A 106 29.23 6.42 11.82
C HIS A 106 28.57 5.71 10.63
N LEU A 107 27.45 6.25 10.14
CA LEU A 107 26.66 5.71 9.07
C LEU A 107 27.07 6.35 7.73
N ILE A 108 27.59 5.50 6.86
CA ILE A 108 27.89 5.76 5.46
C ILE A 108 26.71 5.25 4.63
N VAL A 109 26.17 6.08 3.75
CA VAL A 109 25.08 5.67 2.85
C VAL A 109 25.54 5.69 1.41
N GLY A 110 25.52 4.52 0.75
CA GLY A 110 25.83 4.39 -0.66
C GLY A 110 24.58 4.48 -1.54
N VAL A 111 24.61 5.37 -2.53
CA VAL A 111 23.50 5.56 -3.46
C VAL A 111 23.93 5.12 -4.85
N CYS A 112 23.25 4.12 -5.43
CA CYS A 112 23.55 3.62 -6.77
C CYS A 112 23.25 4.68 -7.84
N SER A 113 24.04 4.71 -8.91
CA SER A 113 23.79 5.55 -10.09
C SER A 113 22.54 5.12 -10.87
N ASP A 114 22.00 6.02 -11.68
CA ASP A 114 20.88 5.74 -12.57
C ASP A 114 21.25 4.63 -13.57
N ASP A 115 22.45 4.69 -14.15
CA ASP A 115 22.95 3.68 -15.09
C ASP A 115 22.92 2.25 -14.51
N LEU A 116 23.48 2.07 -13.30
CA LEU A 116 23.46 0.78 -12.60
C LEU A 116 22.04 0.36 -12.24
N THR A 117 21.22 1.30 -11.78
CA THR A 117 19.85 1.03 -11.34
C THR A 117 18.98 0.58 -12.51
N HIS A 118 19.05 1.27 -13.64
CA HIS A 118 18.27 0.95 -14.83
C HIS A 118 18.73 -0.38 -15.45
N THR A 119 20.02 -0.70 -15.35
CA THR A 119 20.57 -1.97 -15.84
C THR A 119 20.08 -3.17 -15.02
N TYR A 120 20.09 -3.08 -13.69
CA TYR A 120 19.93 -4.25 -12.82
C TYR A 120 18.59 -4.34 -12.06
N LYS A 121 17.77 -3.29 -12.11
CA LYS A 121 16.49 -3.24 -11.37
C LYS A 121 15.35 -2.62 -12.16
N GLY A 122 15.54 -1.44 -12.73
CA GLY A 122 14.50 -0.71 -13.47
C GLY A 122 14.61 0.79 -13.33
N PHE A 123 13.59 1.50 -13.83
CA PHE A 123 13.58 2.97 -13.88
C PHE A 123 13.44 3.62 -12.50
N THR A 124 13.98 4.82 -12.39
CA THR A 124 13.86 5.74 -11.25
C THR A 124 12.95 6.90 -11.63
N VAL A 125 12.16 7.41 -10.67
CA VAL A 125 11.38 8.64 -10.84
C VAL A 125 12.27 9.86 -10.62
N MET A 126 13.09 9.82 -9.56
CA MET A 126 14.09 10.84 -9.25
C MET A 126 15.43 10.47 -9.89
N ASN A 127 16.12 11.44 -10.47
CA ASN A 127 17.48 11.21 -11.00
C ASN A 127 18.50 11.01 -9.87
N GLU A 128 19.70 10.55 -10.20
CA GLU A 128 20.72 10.23 -9.20
C GLU A 128 21.13 11.41 -8.33
N ASP A 129 21.27 12.63 -8.89
CA ASP A 129 21.62 13.83 -8.13
C ASP A 129 20.54 14.20 -7.12
N GLU A 130 19.26 14.11 -7.50
CA GLU A 130 18.13 14.32 -6.59
C GLU A 130 18.12 13.29 -5.45
N ARG A 131 18.50 12.05 -5.74
CA ARG A 131 18.60 10.98 -4.73
C ARG A 131 19.79 11.19 -3.81
N TYR A 132 20.93 11.65 -4.34
CA TYR A 132 22.11 12.03 -3.55
C TYR A 132 21.76 13.16 -2.56
N ASP A 133 21.10 14.20 -3.05
CA ASP A 133 20.67 15.34 -2.23
C ASP A 133 19.67 14.92 -1.15
N ALA A 134 18.67 14.11 -1.51
CA ALA A 134 17.67 13.61 -0.57
C ALA A 134 18.30 12.83 0.60
N ILE A 135 19.30 11.99 0.31
CA ILE A 135 20.03 11.24 1.34
C ILE A 135 20.90 12.15 2.22
N SER A 136 21.54 13.16 1.64
CA SER A 136 22.38 14.12 2.39
C SER A 136 21.60 14.84 3.50
N HIS A 137 20.28 14.97 3.35
CA HIS A 137 19.38 15.60 4.30
C HIS A 137 18.75 14.64 5.32
N CYS A 138 19.07 13.34 5.27
CA CYS A 138 18.55 12.38 6.23
C CYS A 138 19.24 12.55 7.60
N ARG A 139 18.44 12.70 8.66
CA ARG A 139 18.90 12.94 10.05
C ARG A 139 19.97 11.97 10.56
N TYR A 140 19.95 10.73 10.08
CA TYR A 140 20.77 9.64 10.62
C TYR A 140 22.08 9.42 9.87
N VAL A 141 22.27 10.10 8.74
CA VAL A 141 23.39 9.88 7.82
C VAL A 141 24.55 10.80 8.17
N ASP A 142 25.76 10.24 8.21
CA ASP A 142 26.98 11.02 8.48
C ASP A 142 27.84 11.23 7.23
N GLU A 143 27.72 10.37 6.22
CA GLU A 143 28.54 10.41 5.00
C GLU A 143 27.76 9.79 3.84
N VAL A 144 27.82 10.39 2.65
CA VAL A 144 27.16 9.89 1.43
C VAL A 144 28.19 9.45 0.40
N VAL A 145 28.07 8.22 -0.10
CA VAL A 145 28.88 7.68 -1.20
C VAL A 145 28.03 7.67 -2.47
N ARG A 146 28.39 8.54 -3.42
CA ARG A 146 27.79 8.60 -4.75
C ARG A 146 28.31 7.47 -5.64
N ASN A 147 27.54 7.13 -6.67
CA ASN A 147 27.86 6.05 -7.61
C ASN A 147 28.28 4.75 -6.91
N ALA A 148 27.50 4.33 -5.91
CA ALA A 148 27.77 3.12 -5.15
C ALA A 148 27.72 1.87 -6.05
N PRO A 149 28.60 0.87 -5.80
CA PRO A 149 28.65 -0.33 -6.62
C PRO A 149 27.43 -1.23 -6.37
N TRP A 150 27.01 -1.99 -7.38
CA TRP A 150 25.90 -2.95 -7.25
C TRP A 150 26.24 -4.16 -6.38
N THR A 151 27.51 -4.55 -6.36
CA THR A 151 28.04 -5.62 -5.51
C THR A 151 29.30 -5.10 -4.84
N LEU A 152 29.33 -5.20 -3.51
CA LEU A 152 30.45 -4.69 -2.71
C LEU A 152 31.70 -5.51 -3.00
N THR A 153 32.84 -4.83 -3.14
CA THR A 153 34.14 -5.47 -3.33
C THR A 153 35.03 -5.27 -2.11
N PRO A 154 36.01 -6.16 -1.86
CA PRO A 154 36.97 -5.98 -0.77
C PRO A 154 37.69 -4.62 -0.82
N GLU A 155 37.99 -4.12 -2.02
CA GLU A 155 38.63 -2.81 -2.23
C GLU A 155 37.71 -1.68 -1.80
N PHE A 156 36.41 -1.76 -2.12
CA PHE A 156 35.42 -0.78 -1.68
C PHE A 156 35.28 -0.76 -0.15
N LEU A 157 35.17 -1.95 0.46
CA LEU A 157 35.08 -2.10 1.92
C LEU A 157 36.33 -1.52 2.61
N ALA A 158 37.52 -1.76 2.06
CA ALA A 158 38.77 -1.22 2.58
C ALA A 158 38.89 0.30 2.39
N LYS A 159 38.52 0.82 1.21
CA LYS A 159 38.56 2.25 0.87
C LYS A 159 37.69 3.07 1.84
N HIS A 160 36.47 2.62 2.10
CA HIS A 160 35.52 3.32 2.98
C HIS A 160 35.62 2.90 4.45
N ARG A 161 36.52 1.95 4.77
CA ARG A 161 36.76 1.41 6.11
C ARG A 161 35.48 0.89 6.77
N ILE A 162 34.77 0.01 6.07
CA ILE A 162 33.45 -0.49 6.46
C ILE A 162 33.60 -1.67 7.43
N ASP A 163 33.05 -1.51 8.65
CA ASP A 163 33.06 -2.56 9.68
C ASP A 163 31.89 -3.54 9.45
N PHE A 164 30.69 -3.00 9.18
CA PHE A 164 29.45 -3.75 8.96
C PHE A 164 28.63 -3.16 7.81
N VAL A 165 27.82 -4.00 7.17
CA VAL A 165 26.86 -3.61 6.12
C VAL A 165 25.45 -3.84 6.62
N ALA A 166 24.59 -2.84 6.49
CA ALA A 166 23.21 -2.86 6.96
C ALA A 166 22.20 -2.78 5.81
N HIS A 167 21.39 -3.82 5.66
CA HIS A 167 20.29 -3.91 4.68
C HIS A 167 19.21 -4.86 5.24
N ASP A 168 18.02 -4.94 4.63
CA ASP A 168 17.05 -5.98 4.98
C ASP A 168 17.58 -7.39 4.66
N ASP A 169 17.13 -8.41 5.41
CA ASP A 169 17.68 -9.77 5.35
C ASP A 169 17.18 -10.60 4.15
N ILE A 170 16.28 -10.03 3.34
CA ILE A 170 15.74 -10.73 2.17
C ILE A 170 16.89 -10.88 1.15
N PRO A 171 17.14 -12.11 0.63
CA PRO A 171 18.12 -12.31 -0.44
C PRO A 171 17.87 -11.36 -1.61
N TYR A 172 18.90 -10.59 -1.98
CA TYR A 172 18.77 -9.62 -3.05
C TYR A 172 19.31 -10.21 -4.35
N SER A 173 18.43 -10.90 -5.08
CA SER A 173 18.76 -11.58 -6.33
C SER A 173 18.83 -10.59 -7.50
N SER A 174 20.03 -10.40 -8.04
CA SER A 174 20.29 -9.51 -9.18
C SER A 174 21.66 -9.78 -9.80
N ALA A 175 21.90 -9.30 -11.01
CA ALA A 175 23.19 -9.41 -11.72
C ALA A 175 23.73 -10.86 -11.84
N GLY A 176 22.84 -11.86 -11.93
CA GLY A 176 23.23 -13.28 -11.99
C GLY A 176 23.65 -13.89 -10.65
N SER A 177 23.46 -13.17 -9.54
CA SER A 177 23.62 -13.68 -8.17
C SER A 177 22.26 -13.91 -7.52
N ASP A 178 22.14 -14.99 -6.74
CA ASP A 178 20.96 -15.26 -5.90
C ASP A 178 20.86 -14.28 -4.72
N ASP A 179 22.01 -13.81 -4.22
CA ASP A 179 22.10 -12.78 -3.17
C ASP A 179 23.42 -12.03 -3.30
N VAL A 180 23.36 -10.75 -3.68
CA VAL A 180 24.57 -9.91 -3.79
C VAL A 180 25.28 -9.70 -2.44
N TYR A 181 24.56 -9.87 -1.32
CA TYR A 181 25.13 -9.75 0.03
C TYR A 181 25.66 -11.08 0.60
N LYS A 182 25.59 -12.19 -0.15
CA LYS A 182 26.01 -13.51 0.34
C LYS A 182 27.40 -13.51 0.95
N HIS A 183 28.38 -12.97 0.25
CA HIS A 183 29.77 -12.91 0.71
C HIS A 183 29.95 -12.01 1.94
N ILE A 184 29.11 -10.98 2.12
CA ILE A 184 29.09 -10.12 3.30
C ILE A 184 28.50 -10.85 4.51
N LYS A 185 27.43 -11.63 4.28
CA LYS A 185 26.81 -12.50 5.30
C LYS A 185 27.80 -13.58 5.77
N GLU A 186 28.46 -14.27 4.84
CA GLU A 186 29.49 -15.29 5.12
C GLU A 186 30.69 -14.71 5.89
N ALA A 187 31.06 -13.45 5.62
CA ALA A 187 32.14 -12.76 6.34
C ALA A 187 31.75 -12.26 7.75
N GLY A 188 30.51 -12.50 8.20
CA GLY A 188 29.99 -12.02 9.49
C GLY A 188 29.88 -10.49 9.57
N MET A 189 29.78 -9.82 8.42
CA MET A 189 29.73 -8.36 8.30
C MET A 189 28.31 -7.82 8.16
N PHE A 190 27.33 -8.68 7.90
CA PHE A 190 25.96 -8.27 7.62
C PHE A 190 25.17 -8.02 8.91
N ALA A 191 24.51 -6.87 8.99
CA ALA A 191 23.67 -6.45 10.10
C ALA A 191 22.24 -6.18 9.58
N PRO A 192 21.29 -7.12 9.78
CA PRO A 192 19.98 -7.03 9.16
C PRO A 192 19.14 -5.90 9.76
N THR A 193 18.42 -5.18 8.90
CA THR A 193 17.42 -4.17 9.25
C THR A 193 16.01 -4.65 8.90
N GLN A 194 14.99 -4.00 9.46
CA GLN A 194 13.59 -4.32 9.23
C GLN A 194 12.96 -3.29 8.30
N ARG A 195 12.22 -3.79 7.30
CA ARG A 195 11.42 -2.95 6.39
C ARG A 195 10.26 -2.32 7.15
N THR A 196 9.86 -1.11 6.73
CA THR A 196 8.64 -0.47 7.25
C THR A 196 7.45 -0.88 6.41
N GLU A 197 6.45 -1.52 7.03
CA GLU A 197 5.22 -1.90 6.35
C GLU A 197 4.37 -0.69 5.94
N GLY A 198 3.60 -0.84 4.86
CA GLY A 198 2.66 0.19 4.39
C GLY A 198 3.29 1.39 3.68
N ILE A 199 4.61 1.37 3.42
CA ILE A 199 5.28 2.39 2.61
C ILE A 199 6.39 1.79 1.74
N SER A 200 6.41 2.17 0.47
CA SER A 200 7.49 1.88 -0.48
C SER A 200 7.39 2.82 -1.69
N THR A 201 8.48 2.97 -2.45
CA THR A 201 8.49 3.72 -3.72
C THR A 201 7.37 3.23 -4.65
N SER A 202 7.24 1.92 -4.84
CA SER A 202 6.21 1.32 -5.69
C SER A 202 4.79 1.64 -5.22
N ASP A 203 4.55 1.64 -3.91
CA ASP A 203 3.25 1.99 -3.34
C ASP A 203 2.92 3.48 -3.53
N ILE A 204 3.89 4.38 -3.32
CA ILE A 204 3.71 5.81 -3.58
C ILE A 204 3.39 6.05 -5.06
N ILE A 205 4.15 5.46 -5.97
CA ILE A 205 3.91 5.52 -7.42
C ILE A 205 2.51 4.99 -7.75
N THR A 206 2.13 3.84 -7.17
CA THR A 206 0.82 3.22 -7.41
C THR A 206 -0.33 4.12 -6.97
N ARG A 207 -0.20 4.82 -5.83
CA ARG A 207 -1.21 5.79 -5.36
C ARG A 207 -1.36 6.95 -6.36
N ILE A 208 -0.25 7.54 -6.80
CA ILE A 208 -0.25 8.64 -7.78
C ILE A 208 -0.90 8.19 -9.10
N VAL A 209 -0.51 7.02 -9.63
CA VAL A 209 -1.05 6.50 -10.89
C VAL A 209 -2.54 6.20 -10.79
N ARG A 210 -3.01 5.58 -9.69
CA ARG A 210 -4.44 5.31 -9.47
C ARG A 210 -5.26 6.59 -9.43
N ASP A 211 -4.80 7.61 -8.71
CA ASP A 211 -5.49 8.88 -8.60
C ASP A 211 -5.50 9.64 -9.94
N TYR A 212 -4.40 9.57 -10.69
CA TYR A 212 -4.31 10.12 -12.03
C TYR A 212 -5.28 9.44 -13.00
N ASP A 213 -5.40 8.11 -12.97
CA ASP A 213 -6.34 7.36 -13.80
C ASP A 213 -7.81 7.73 -13.53
N VAL A 214 -8.15 8.02 -12.27
CA VAL A 214 -9.48 8.49 -11.89
C VAL A 214 -9.68 9.93 -12.35
N TYR A 215 -8.67 10.78 -12.19
CA TYR A 215 -8.68 12.18 -12.66
C TYR A 215 -8.90 12.26 -14.17
N VAL A 216 -8.13 11.50 -14.96
CA VAL A 216 -8.22 11.47 -16.43
C VAL A 216 -9.63 11.04 -16.86
N ARG A 217 -10.13 9.91 -16.35
CA ARG A 217 -11.47 9.40 -16.70
C ARG A 217 -12.58 10.40 -16.40
N ARG A 218 -12.51 11.07 -15.24
CA ARG A 218 -13.51 12.07 -14.83
C ARG A 218 -13.51 13.30 -15.74
N ASN A 219 -12.34 13.77 -16.16
CA ASN A 219 -12.26 14.96 -17.00
C ASN A 219 -12.62 14.66 -18.46
N LEU A 220 -12.28 13.49 -18.99
CA LEU A 220 -12.76 13.04 -20.30
C LEU A 220 -14.31 13.00 -20.33
N GLN A 221 -14.96 12.49 -19.28
CA GLN A 221 -16.43 12.49 -19.18
C GLN A 221 -17.03 13.91 -19.11
N ARG A 222 -16.26 14.90 -18.66
CA ARG A 222 -16.67 16.31 -18.62
C ARG A 222 -16.41 17.05 -19.93
N GLY A 223 -15.85 16.37 -20.93
CA GLY A 223 -15.61 16.93 -22.26
C GLY A 223 -14.21 17.53 -22.48
N TYR A 224 -13.28 17.37 -21.54
CA TYR A 224 -11.88 17.73 -21.78
C TYR A 224 -11.25 16.76 -22.79
N THR A 225 -10.35 17.26 -23.62
CA THR A 225 -9.65 16.47 -24.62
C THR A 225 -8.42 15.77 -24.03
N ALA A 226 -8.00 14.65 -24.60
CA ALA A 226 -6.78 13.94 -24.17
C ALA A 226 -5.51 14.83 -24.26
N LYS A 227 -5.49 15.76 -25.24
CA LYS A 227 -4.40 16.73 -25.41
C LYS A 227 -4.32 17.73 -24.26
N GLU A 228 -5.47 18.19 -23.75
CA GLU A 228 -5.54 19.10 -22.58
C GLU A 228 -5.14 18.39 -21.28
N LEU A 229 -5.38 17.09 -21.18
CA LEU A 229 -5.01 16.26 -20.03
C LEU A 229 -3.60 15.67 -20.13
N ASN A 230 -2.84 16.03 -21.18
CA ASN A 230 -1.50 15.50 -21.48
C ASN A 230 -1.44 13.95 -21.49
N VAL A 231 -2.54 13.32 -21.91
CA VAL A 231 -2.66 11.87 -22.03
C VAL A 231 -2.30 11.50 -23.47
N SER A 232 -1.26 10.70 -23.65
CA SER A 232 -0.85 10.26 -24.99
C SER A 232 -1.98 9.49 -25.70
N PHE A 233 -2.10 9.67 -27.01
CA PHE A 233 -3.16 9.15 -27.89
C PHE A 233 -3.40 7.62 -27.76
N ILE A 234 -2.41 6.86 -27.28
CA ILE A 234 -2.45 5.41 -27.10
C ILE A 234 -3.37 5.02 -25.93
N ASN A 235 -3.48 5.86 -24.90
CA ASN A 235 -4.35 5.61 -23.76
C ASN A 235 -5.83 5.91 -24.07
N GLU A 236 -6.13 6.84 -24.98
CA GLU A 236 -7.50 7.20 -25.37
C GLU A 236 -8.29 6.00 -25.93
N LYS A 237 -7.68 5.23 -26.84
CA LYS A 237 -8.29 4.02 -27.40
C LYS A 237 -8.45 2.89 -26.37
N LYS A 238 -7.53 2.79 -25.41
CA LYS A 238 -7.64 1.83 -24.28
C LYS A 238 -8.82 2.19 -23.38
N TYR A 239 -9.02 3.47 -23.07
CA TYR A 239 -10.18 3.91 -22.27
C TYR A 239 -11.51 3.68 -22.99
N HIS A 240 -11.58 3.96 -24.30
CA HIS A 240 -12.78 3.66 -25.10
C HIS A 240 -13.11 2.17 -25.13
N LEU A 241 -12.09 1.31 -25.16
CA LEU A 241 -12.28 -0.13 -25.08
C LEU A 241 -12.74 -0.58 -23.69
N GLN A 242 -12.12 -0.04 -22.63
CA GLN A 242 -12.50 -0.33 -21.24
C GLN A 242 -13.95 0.08 -20.94
N GLU A 243 -14.39 1.24 -21.44
CA GLU A 243 -15.76 1.72 -21.26
C GLU A 243 -16.78 0.82 -21.99
N ARG A 244 -16.43 0.31 -23.17
CA ARG A 244 -17.23 -0.71 -23.88
C ARG A 244 -17.32 -2.00 -23.07
N VAL A 245 -16.21 -2.47 -22.50
CA VAL A 245 -16.18 -3.66 -21.64
C VAL A 245 -17.03 -3.47 -20.39
N ASP A 246 -16.95 -2.31 -19.72
CA ASP A 246 -17.76 -2.00 -18.54
C ASP A 246 -19.26 -1.88 -18.85
N LYS A 247 -19.60 -1.36 -20.03
CA LYS A 247 -20.99 -1.31 -20.51
C LYS A 247 -21.53 -2.71 -20.81
N VAL A 248 -20.70 -3.59 -21.36
CA VAL A 248 -21.03 -5.01 -21.55
C VAL A 248 -21.19 -5.72 -20.21
N LYS A 249 -20.27 -5.51 -19.25
CA LYS A 249 -20.34 -6.13 -17.92
C LYS A 249 -21.58 -5.71 -17.14
N ARG A 250 -22.03 -4.46 -17.27
CA ARG A 250 -23.32 -4.01 -16.73
C ARG A 250 -24.50 -4.72 -17.38
N LYS A 251 -24.54 -4.80 -18.71
CA LYS A 251 -25.60 -5.54 -19.42
C LYS A 251 -25.65 -7.02 -19.02
N VAL A 252 -24.50 -7.67 -18.83
CA VAL A 252 -24.44 -9.07 -18.39
C VAL A 252 -25.02 -9.22 -16.98
N ARG A 253 -24.71 -8.31 -16.05
CA ARG A 253 -25.31 -8.31 -14.71
C ARG A 253 -26.82 -8.10 -14.74
N ASP A 254 -27.31 -7.15 -15.54
CA ASP A 254 -28.76 -6.93 -15.69
C ASP A 254 -29.48 -8.18 -16.23
N VAL A 255 -28.85 -8.91 -17.16
CA VAL A 255 -29.39 -10.16 -17.70
C VAL A 255 -29.37 -11.27 -16.64
N GLU A 256 -28.31 -11.35 -15.85
CA GLU A 256 -28.19 -12.31 -14.74
C GLU A 256 -29.24 -12.06 -13.65
N GLU A 257 -29.47 -10.81 -13.27
CA GLU A 257 -30.52 -10.43 -12.32
C GLU A 257 -31.92 -10.74 -12.84
N LYS A 258 -32.22 -10.39 -14.10
CA LYS A 258 -33.50 -10.76 -14.72
C LYS A 258 -33.69 -12.27 -14.83
N SER A 259 -32.61 -13.03 -15.04
CA SER A 259 -32.65 -14.49 -15.04
C SER A 259 -32.97 -15.04 -13.65
N LYS A 260 -32.37 -14.48 -12.58
CA LYS A 260 -32.68 -14.87 -11.19
C LYS A 260 -34.13 -14.55 -10.83
N GLU A 261 -34.63 -13.37 -11.19
CA GLU A 261 -36.04 -13.01 -11.01
C GLU A 261 -36.99 -13.96 -11.75
N PHE A 262 -36.62 -14.40 -12.96
CA PHE A 262 -37.41 -15.36 -13.72
C PHE A 262 -37.44 -16.74 -13.05
N VAL A 263 -36.28 -17.25 -12.59
CA VAL A 263 -36.20 -18.52 -11.85
C VAL A 263 -37.04 -18.48 -10.59
N GLN A 264 -36.95 -17.40 -9.81
CA GLN A 264 -37.75 -17.21 -8.59
C GLN A 264 -39.25 -17.21 -8.88
N LYS A 265 -39.69 -16.54 -9.97
CA LYS A 265 -41.10 -16.59 -10.41
C LYS A 265 -41.56 -17.99 -10.85
N VAL A 266 -40.67 -18.81 -11.39
CA VAL A 266 -40.98 -20.19 -11.76
C VAL A 266 -41.10 -21.06 -10.50
N GLU A 267 -40.18 -20.91 -9.54
CA GLU A 267 -40.24 -21.60 -8.25
C GLU A 267 -41.52 -21.25 -7.48
N GLU A 268 -41.86 -19.97 -7.36
CA GLU A 268 -43.11 -19.51 -6.71
C GLU A 268 -44.35 -20.11 -7.38
N LYS A 269 -44.37 -20.18 -8.73
CA LYS A 269 -45.47 -20.82 -9.46
C LYS A 269 -45.52 -22.33 -9.27
N SER A 270 -44.37 -23.00 -9.16
CA SER A 270 -44.35 -24.44 -8.86
C SER A 270 -44.85 -24.74 -7.46
N ILE A 271 -44.53 -23.91 -6.47
CA ILE A 271 -45.02 -24.04 -5.09
C ILE A 271 -46.53 -23.84 -5.04
N ASP A 272 -47.07 -22.83 -5.73
CA ASP A 272 -48.52 -22.60 -5.84
C ASP A 272 -49.24 -23.78 -6.52
N LEU A 273 -48.63 -24.38 -7.56
CA LEU A 273 -49.18 -25.59 -8.19
C LEU A 273 -49.19 -26.80 -7.24
N ILE A 274 -48.12 -27.01 -6.47
CA ILE A 274 -48.01 -28.09 -5.50
C ILE A 274 -49.06 -27.91 -4.39
N GLN A 275 -49.21 -26.69 -3.86
CA GLN A 275 -50.22 -26.39 -2.83
C GLN A 275 -51.65 -26.62 -3.34
N LYS A 276 -51.97 -26.14 -4.55
CA LYS A 276 -53.28 -26.38 -5.18
C LYS A 276 -53.54 -27.87 -5.40
N TRP A 277 -52.51 -28.64 -5.73
CA TRP A 277 -52.62 -30.07 -5.94
C TRP A 277 -52.81 -30.82 -4.61
N GLU A 278 -52.09 -30.43 -3.55
CA GLU A 278 -52.30 -30.96 -2.21
C GLU A 278 -53.70 -30.65 -1.66
N GLU A 279 -54.21 -29.44 -1.85
CA GLU A 279 -55.58 -29.07 -1.45
C GLU A 279 -56.62 -29.92 -2.18
N LYS A 280 -56.47 -30.08 -3.50
CA LYS A 280 -57.33 -30.98 -4.29
C LYS A 280 -57.20 -32.44 -3.87
N SER A 281 -56.01 -32.90 -3.53
CA SER A 281 -55.77 -34.25 -3.04
C SER A 281 -56.44 -34.47 -1.69
N ARG A 282 -56.38 -33.50 -0.79
CA ARG A 282 -57.07 -33.53 0.52
C ARG A 282 -58.59 -33.55 0.36
N GLU A 283 -59.16 -32.74 -0.53
CA GLU A 283 -60.59 -32.81 -0.88
C GLU A 283 -60.98 -34.15 -1.50
N PHE A 284 -60.15 -34.68 -2.41
CA PHE A 284 -60.41 -35.96 -3.07
C PHE A 284 -60.37 -37.13 -2.07
N ILE A 285 -59.38 -37.16 -1.17
CA ILE A 285 -59.27 -38.15 -0.09
C ILE A 285 -60.41 -37.98 0.91
N GLY A 286 -60.79 -36.76 1.27
CA GLY A 286 -61.93 -36.48 2.16
C GLY A 286 -63.26 -36.98 1.58
N ASN A 287 -63.53 -36.70 0.30
CA ASN A 287 -64.72 -37.19 -0.40
C ASN A 287 -64.70 -38.71 -0.58
N PHE A 288 -63.52 -39.30 -0.86
CA PHE A 288 -63.35 -40.75 -0.97
C PHE A 288 -63.57 -41.45 0.38
N LEU A 289 -63.09 -40.90 1.49
CA LEU A 289 -63.32 -41.45 2.84
C LEU A 289 -64.77 -41.25 3.31
N GLN A 290 -65.44 -40.19 2.88
CA GLN A 290 -66.85 -39.94 3.20
C GLN A 290 -67.81 -40.91 2.50
N MET A 291 -67.39 -41.51 1.38
CA MET A 291 -68.09 -42.68 0.79
C MET A 291 -68.08 -43.90 1.73
N PHE A 292 -67.22 -43.95 2.75
CA PHE A 292 -67.07 -45.06 3.70
C PHE A 292 -67.46 -44.68 5.15
N GLY A 293 -68.58 -43.96 5.30
CA GLY A 293 -69.16 -43.63 6.61
C GLY A 293 -69.51 -44.83 7.52
N PRO A 294 -69.96 -44.58 8.77
CA PRO A 294 -69.42 -45.13 10.04
C PRO A 294 -69.71 -46.60 10.40
N GLU A 295 -70.31 -47.39 9.52
CA GLU A 295 -70.53 -48.82 9.73
C GLU A 295 -70.15 -49.62 8.49
N GLY A 296 -68.94 -50.20 8.46
CA GLY A 296 -68.52 -50.97 7.29
C GLY A 296 -67.10 -51.53 7.30
N ALA A 297 -66.80 -52.36 8.30
CA ALA A 297 -65.82 -53.46 8.29
C ALA A 297 -64.54 -53.34 7.42
N LEU A 298 -63.39 -53.19 8.10
CA LEU A 298 -62.10 -53.63 7.57
C LEU A 298 -62.03 -55.17 7.57
N ARG A 299 -61.79 -55.78 6.40
CA ARG A 299 -61.21 -57.12 6.30
C ARG A 299 -59.98 -57.10 5.38
N GLU A 300 -58.98 -57.82 5.84
CA GLU A 300 -57.61 -57.99 5.32
C GLU A 300 -57.44 -57.78 3.81
N GLY A 301 -56.67 -56.75 3.46
CA GLY A 301 -56.28 -56.44 2.08
C GLY A 301 -55.87 -54.98 1.86
N SER A 302 -56.33 -54.07 2.73
CA SER A 302 -56.24 -52.61 2.48
C SER A 302 -54.93 -51.93 2.90
N TYR A 303 -54.03 -52.62 3.60
CA TYR A 303 -52.74 -52.04 4.00
C TYR A 303 -51.75 -51.93 2.84
N ALA A 304 -51.88 -52.76 1.80
CA ALA A 304 -50.98 -52.73 0.64
C ALA A 304 -51.29 -51.56 -0.31
N LEU A 305 -52.57 -51.17 -0.44
CA LEU A 305 -53.00 -50.09 -1.35
C LEU A 305 -52.70 -48.69 -0.78
N GLY A 306 -52.83 -48.53 0.55
CA GLY A 306 -52.45 -47.30 1.24
C GLY A 306 -50.94 -47.03 1.20
N ILE A 307 -50.12 -48.07 1.40
CA ILE A 307 -48.65 -47.98 1.31
C ILE A 307 -48.18 -47.75 -0.13
N LEU A 308 -48.87 -48.29 -1.15
CA LEU A 308 -48.55 -48.02 -2.56
C LEU A 308 -48.85 -46.57 -2.96
N LEU A 309 -49.95 -46.00 -2.47
CA LEU A 309 -50.32 -44.60 -2.73
C LEU A 309 -49.39 -43.62 -2.01
N GLU A 310 -49.00 -43.89 -0.76
CA GLU A 310 -47.98 -43.08 -0.08
C GLU A 310 -46.62 -43.13 -0.82
N ARG A 311 -46.16 -44.31 -1.25
CA ARG A 311 -44.89 -44.44 -1.98
C ARG A 311 -44.90 -43.75 -3.35
N HIS A 312 -46.02 -43.72 -4.07
CA HIS A 312 -46.12 -43.02 -5.36
C HIS A 312 -46.14 -41.50 -5.18
N VAL A 313 -46.79 -41.00 -4.12
CA VAL A 313 -46.81 -39.58 -3.79
C VAL A 313 -45.42 -39.08 -3.37
N TYR A 314 -44.67 -39.82 -2.56
CA TYR A 314 -43.30 -39.45 -2.20
C TYR A 314 -42.29 -39.52 -3.36
N PHE A 315 -42.48 -40.44 -4.32
CA PHE A 315 -41.60 -40.56 -5.50
C PHE A 315 -41.76 -39.38 -6.48
N VAL A 316 -42.97 -38.84 -6.63
CA VAL A 316 -43.23 -37.67 -7.49
C VAL A 316 -42.73 -36.37 -6.85
N VAL A 317 -42.85 -36.24 -5.52
CA VAL A 317 -42.33 -35.07 -4.77
C VAL A 317 -40.80 -35.05 -4.73
N GLY A 318 -40.15 -36.21 -4.62
CA GLY A 318 -38.68 -36.31 -4.60
C GLY A 318 -37.98 -36.06 -5.94
N ALA A 319 -38.70 -36.06 -7.07
CA ALA A 319 -38.13 -35.84 -8.40
C ALA A 319 -38.09 -34.35 -8.83
N VAL A 320 -38.62 -33.44 -7.99
CA VAL A 320 -38.73 -31.99 -8.28
C VAL A 320 -37.98 -31.12 -7.24
N SER A 321 -37.21 -31.72 -6.31
CA SER A 321 -36.26 -31.02 -5.43
C SER A 321 -34.82 -31.22 -5.91
#